data_AF-A0A0F9CDW2-F1
#
_entry.id   AF-A0A0F9CDW2-F1
#
_cell.length_a   1.000
_cell.length_b   1.000
_cell.length_c   1.000
_cell.angle_alpha   90.00
_cell.angle_beta   90.00
_cell.angle_gamma   90.00
#
_symmetry.space_group_name_H-M   'P 1'
#
loop_
_entity.id
_entity.type
_entity.pdbx_description
1 polymer ?
#
loop_
_entity_poly.entity_id
_entity_poly.type
_entity_poly.pdbx_seq_one_letter_code
_entity_poly.pdbx_strand_id
1 'polypeptide(L)'
;MARKRKGLSITGLALLIVFMVSGCSFLLENDTYTFEDDGWYIKLNIDRPITSKAITVSEYDVTGLAIEVRGPNDKVIQTIDWKAEESSKTYLIPVEQQGEHEIIVTHISNDNGEVVEAKESATFYMQAMVITVIDITPGLIGLINIEAGAGELDSNRILVDASRDGGVWWFPQGVYFSESEPHQGKALADFIRSRGFQVDELPRGETITSALLDSYNNIIRAGDHGNYLETELQAYTNFLDRQGTSLILISEFKRTDEKDELAEMLGISFSGIIYGNITDFAEHFITRGATPFYYNAGSIIVNASDNPSIKILG
;
A
#
# COMPACT_ATOMS: atom_id res chain seq x y z
N MET A 1 -27.79 60.82 13.24
CA MET A 1 -26.73 60.05 12.53
C MET A 1 -27.26 58.67 12.22
N ALA A 2 -27.67 58.43 10.97
CA ALA A 2 -28.31 57.19 10.54
C ALA A 2 -27.26 56.13 10.16
N ARG A 3 -27.29 54.97 10.81
CA ARG A 3 -26.47 53.79 10.44
C ARG A 3 -27.16 53.01 9.32
N LYS A 4 -26.65 53.13 8.09
CA LYS A 4 -27.00 52.26 6.96
C LYS A 4 -26.44 50.85 7.21
N ARG A 5 -27.31 49.87 7.44
CA ARG A 5 -26.95 48.44 7.32
C ARG A 5 -26.94 48.07 5.84
N LYS A 6 -25.78 47.66 5.32
CA LYS A 6 -25.66 47.07 3.99
C LYS A 6 -26.13 45.61 4.10
N GLY A 7 -27.26 45.29 3.50
CA GLY A 7 -27.70 43.92 3.32
C GLY A 7 -26.79 43.22 2.31
N LEU A 8 -26.17 42.12 2.74
CA LEU A 8 -25.54 41.18 1.83
C LEU A 8 -26.67 40.52 1.04
N SER A 9 -26.68 40.72 -0.28
CA SER A 9 -27.65 40.10 -1.17
C SER A 9 -27.47 38.58 -1.14
N ILE A 10 -28.52 37.86 -0.74
CA ILE A 10 -28.60 36.39 -0.69
C ILE A 10 -28.28 35.76 -2.05
N THR A 11 -28.42 36.52 -3.15
CA THR A 11 -28.09 36.07 -4.51
C THR A 11 -26.58 35.88 -4.73
N GLY A 12 -25.72 36.55 -3.96
CA GLY A 12 -24.26 36.38 -4.05
C GLY A 12 -23.72 35.13 -3.34
N LEU A 13 -24.46 34.59 -2.37
CA LEU A 13 -24.03 33.41 -1.61
C LEU A 13 -24.37 32.10 -2.34
N ALA A 14 -25.46 32.08 -3.12
CA ALA A 14 -25.86 30.91 -3.90
C ALA A 14 -24.89 30.60 -5.06
N LEU A 15 -24.28 31.62 -5.68
CA LEU A 15 -23.33 31.40 -6.78
C LEU A 15 -21.96 30.89 -6.29
N LEU A 16 -21.58 31.18 -5.04
CA LEU A 16 -20.32 30.70 -4.44
C LEU A 16 -20.42 29.23 -4.01
N ILE A 17 -21.61 28.78 -3.58
CA ILE A 17 -21.86 27.38 -3.22
C ILE A 17 -21.88 26.47 -4.46
N VAL A 18 -22.39 26.95 -5.61
CA VAL A 18 -22.34 26.17 -6.87
C VAL A 18 -20.90 25.97 -7.36
N PHE A 19 -20.00 26.94 -7.17
CA PHE A 19 -18.58 26.78 -7.50
C PHE A 19 -17.80 25.92 -6.49
N MET A 20 -18.18 25.89 -5.21
CA MET A 20 -17.53 25.02 -4.22
C MET A 20 -17.98 23.55 -4.29
N VAL A 21 -19.22 23.29 -4.70
CA VAL A 21 -19.75 21.91 -4.81
C VAL A 21 -19.43 21.28 -6.18
N SER A 22 -19.11 22.09 -7.20
CA SER A 22 -18.77 21.62 -8.56
C SER A 22 -17.30 21.80 -8.95
N GLY A 23 -16.47 22.34 -8.04
CA GLY A 23 -15.15 22.91 -8.36
C GLY A 23 -13.94 21.98 -8.33
N CYS A 24 -14.09 20.69 -8.01
CA CYS A 24 -12.97 19.74 -8.00
C CYS A 24 -13.15 18.52 -8.91
N SER A 25 -14.28 18.39 -9.61
CA SER A 25 -14.56 17.19 -10.44
C SER A 25 -14.38 17.41 -11.94
N PHE A 26 -13.77 18.54 -12.35
CA PHE A 26 -13.71 18.93 -13.77
C PHE A 26 -12.30 19.09 -14.34
N LEU A 27 -11.25 18.62 -13.63
CA LEU A 27 -9.86 18.80 -14.07
C LEU A 27 -8.93 17.60 -13.88
N LEU A 28 -9.48 16.38 -13.90
CA LEU A 28 -8.73 15.16 -14.22
C LEU A 28 -9.64 14.23 -15.01
N GLU A 29 -9.82 14.54 -16.30
CA GLU A 29 -10.24 13.56 -17.30
C GLU A 29 -9.04 12.62 -17.52
N ASN A 30 -8.73 11.83 -16.49
CA ASN A 30 -7.92 10.63 -16.67
C ASN A 30 -8.83 9.65 -17.39
N ASP A 31 -8.37 9.12 -18.51
CA ASP A 31 -9.03 8.09 -19.31
C ASP A 31 -9.63 7.01 -18.39
N THR A 32 -10.91 7.18 -18.05
CA THR A 32 -11.61 6.31 -17.13
C THR A 32 -12.15 5.20 -17.99
N TYR A 33 -11.30 4.19 -18.19
CA TYR A 33 -11.73 2.94 -18.77
C TYR A 33 -12.85 2.36 -17.88
N THR A 34 -14.07 2.35 -18.40
CA THR A 34 -15.18 1.61 -17.80
C THR A 34 -14.93 0.13 -18.10
N PHE A 35 -14.51 -0.63 -17.09
CA PHE A 35 -14.40 -2.08 -17.19
C PHE A 35 -15.79 -2.67 -17.43
N GLU A 36 -15.93 -3.57 -18.40
CA GLU A 36 -17.10 -4.45 -18.42
C GLU A 36 -16.91 -5.47 -17.30
N ASP A 37 -17.87 -5.56 -16.38
CA ASP A 37 -17.71 -6.01 -14.99
C ASP A 37 -17.14 -7.43 -14.75
N ASP A 38 -16.91 -8.25 -15.77
CA ASP A 38 -16.58 -9.69 -15.60
C ASP A 38 -15.31 -10.18 -16.34
N GLY A 39 -14.47 -9.29 -16.88
CA GLY A 39 -13.27 -9.65 -17.65
C GLY A 39 -11.94 -9.69 -16.86
N TRP A 40 -10.99 -10.52 -17.30
CA TRP A 40 -9.58 -10.42 -16.87
C TRP A 40 -8.81 -9.50 -17.82
N TYR A 41 -7.97 -8.62 -17.27
CA TYR A 41 -7.20 -7.67 -18.06
C TYR A 41 -5.72 -7.66 -17.67
N ILE A 42 -4.84 -7.47 -18.66
CA ILE A 42 -3.47 -7.00 -18.44
C ILE A 42 -3.46 -5.50 -18.65
N LYS A 43 -3.10 -4.73 -17.61
CA LYS A 43 -2.87 -3.29 -17.71
C LYS A 43 -1.39 -3.05 -17.99
N LEU A 44 -1.09 -2.59 -19.19
CA LEU A 44 0.25 -2.31 -19.64
C LEU A 44 0.47 -0.80 -19.61
N ASN A 45 1.32 -0.30 -18.72
CA ASN A 45 1.75 1.09 -18.73
C ASN A 45 3.07 1.18 -19.49
N ILE A 46 3.13 2.04 -20.49
CA ILE A 46 4.37 2.40 -21.16
C ILE A 46 4.72 3.80 -20.70
N ASP A 47 5.86 3.97 -20.06
CA ASP A 47 6.30 5.27 -19.58
C ASP A 47 7.17 6.01 -20.59
N ARG A 48 7.30 7.33 -20.40
CA ARG A 48 8.25 8.13 -21.17
C ARG A 48 9.66 7.54 -21.00
N PRO A 49 10.50 7.58 -22.05
CA PRO A 49 11.91 7.27 -21.90
C PRO A 49 12.48 8.26 -20.89
N ILE A 50 12.79 7.79 -19.68
CA ILE A 50 13.71 8.50 -18.80
C ILE A 50 15.08 8.37 -19.49
N THR A 51 15.93 9.39 -19.39
CA THR A 51 17.30 9.36 -19.92
C THR A 51 18.20 8.28 -19.27
N SER A 52 17.59 7.32 -18.55
CA SER A 52 18.20 6.17 -17.92
C SER A 52 18.58 5.12 -18.96
N LYS A 53 19.88 4.98 -19.17
CA LYS A 53 20.51 3.91 -19.93
C LYS A 53 20.60 2.65 -19.06
N ALA A 54 19.76 1.63 -19.27
CA ALA A 54 19.97 0.33 -18.59
C ALA A 54 19.24 -0.87 -19.21
N ILE A 55 19.76 -1.45 -20.29
CA ILE A 55 20.51 -2.72 -20.31
C ILE A 55 21.03 -2.89 -21.76
N THR A 56 22.36 -2.83 -21.88
CA THR A 56 23.24 -3.09 -23.04
C THR A 56 22.89 -2.60 -24.45
N VAL A 57 21.94 -1.67 -24.61
CA VAL A 57 21.92 -0.74 -25.75
C VAL A 57 22.39 0.62 -25.25
N SER A 58 23.57 0.69 -24.64
CA SER A 58 24.10 1.92 -24.04
C SER A 58 24.40 3.04 -25.05
N GLU A 59 24.28 2.72 -26.33
CA GLU A 59 24.70 3.57 -27.45
C GLU A 59 23.53 4.30 -28.13
N TYR A 60 22.27 3.89 -27.94
CA TYR A 60 21.18 4.40 -28.77
C TYR A 60 19.92 4.81 -27.99
N ASP A 61 19.29 5.88 -28.46
CA ASP A 61 18.02 6.37 -27.94
C ASP A 61 16.88 5.51 -28.48
N VAL A 62 16.07 4.90 -27.61
CA VAL A 62 14.90 4.12 -28.03
C VAL A 62 13.85 5.06 -28.59
N THR A 63 13.51 4.89 -29.87
CA THR A 63 12.54 5.72 -30.60
C THR A 63 11.15 5.10 -30.66
N GLY A 64 11.04 3.80 -30.38
CA GLY A 64 9.77 3.10 -30.28
C GLY A 64 9.88 1.72 -29.64
N LEU A 65 8.72 1.12 -29.41
CA LEU A 65 8.58 -0.24 -28.90
C LEU A 65 7.57 -0.98 -29.78
N ALA A 66 7.88 -2.24 -30.10
CA ALA A 66 6.92 -3.20 -30.62
C ALA A 66 6.70 -4.27 -29.55
N ILE A 67 5.51 -4.28 -28.95
CA ILE A 67 5.17 -5.14 -27.81
C ILE A 67 4.17 -6.18 -28.27
N GLU A 68 4.44 -7.44 -27.96
CA GLU A 68 3.57 -8.57 -28.24
C GLU A 68 3.19 -9.26 -26.93
N VAL A 69 1.89 -9.35 -26.68
CA VAL A 69 1.33 -10.05 -25.51
C VAL A 69 0.77 -11.36 -25.99
N ARG A 70 1.32 -12.46 -25.48
CA ARG A 70 0.94 -13.83 -25.79
C ARG A 70 0.24 -14.48 -24.60
N GLY A 71 -0.81 -15.22 -24.90
CA GLY A 71 -1.53 -16.05 -23.95
C GLY A 71 -1.08 -17.50 -23.94
N PRO A 72 -1.83 -18.37 -23.25
CA PRO A 72 -1.56 -19.80 -23.22
C PRO A 72 -1.50 -20.40 -24.63
N ASN A 73 -0.59 -21.37 -24.82
CA ASN A 73 -0.30 -22.02 -26.12
C ASN A 73 0.28 -21.09 -27.18
N ASP A 74 1.00 -20.04 -26.79
CA ASP A 74 1.72 -19.14 -27.69
C ASP A 74 0.81 -18.33 -28.64
N LYS A 75 -0.48 -18.16 -28.28
CA LYS A 75 -1.44 -17.37 -29.05
C LYS A 75 -1.20 -15.88 -28.79
N VAL A 76 -0.90 -15.12 -29.84
CA VAL A 76 -0.83 -13.64 -29.76
C VAL A 76 -2.22 -13.10 -29.41
N ILE A 77 -2.31 -12.42 -28.27
CA ILE A 77 -3.52 -11.73 -27.79
C ILE A 77 -3.56 -10.32 -28.37
N GLN A 78 -2.45 -9.59 -28.26
CA GLN A 78 -2.36 -8.19 -28.65
C GLN A 78 -0.96 -7.84 -29.15
N THR A 79 -0.91 -6.99 -30.17
CA THR A 79 0.31 -6.32 -30.64
C THR A 79 0.14 -4.81 -30.44
N ILE A 80 1.17 -4.15 -29.91
CA ILE A 80 1.19 -2.72 -29.64
C ILE A 80 2.44 -2.13 -30.27
N ASP A 81 2.23 -1.20 -31.20
CA ASP A 81 3.27 -0.31 -31.68
C ASP A 81 3.18 0.99 -30.90
N TRP A 82 4.26 1.35 -30.21
CA TRP A 82 4.37 2.59 -29.46
C TRP A 82 5.56 3.41 -29.96
N LYS A 83 5.37 4.72 -30.11
CA LYS A 83 6.45 5.65 -30.50
C LYS A 83 6.78 6.60 -29.37
N ALA A 84 8.06 7.00 -29.28
CA ALA A 84 8.51 7.93 -28.25
C ALA A 84 7.75 9.27 -28.24
N GLU A 85 7.27 9.74 -29.41
CA GLU A 85 6.43 10.95 -29.48
C GLU A 85 5.03 10.80 -28.86
N GLU A 86 4.54 9.58 -28.64
CA GLU A 86 3.21 9.33 -28.05
C GLU A 86 3.15 9.59 -26.54
N SER A 87 4.30 9.79 -25.89
CA SER A 87 4.42 9.94 -24.44
C SER A 87 3.93 8.72 -23.64
N SER A 88 3.78 8.83 -22.31
CA SER A 88 3.31 7.71 -21.49
C SER A 88 1.90 7.29 -21.92
N LYS A 89 1.64 5.99 -21.98
CA LYS A 89 0.37 5.45 -22.46
C LYS A 89 0.02 4.16 -21.73
N THR A 90 -1.26 4.01 -21.38
CA THR A 90 -1.78 2.80 -20.74
C THR A 90 -2.66 2.03 -21.70
N TYR A 91 -2.46 0.73 -21.77
CA TYR A 91 -3.26 -0.22 -22.54
C TYR A 91 -3.95 -1.21 -21.59
N LEU A 92 -5.23 -1.48 -21.83
CA LEU A 92 -5.94 -2.58 -21.19
C LEU A 92 -6.15 -3.69 -22.21
N ILE A 93 -5.56 -4.84 -21.93
CA ILE A 93 -5.54 -5.98 -22.85
C ILE A 93 -6.44 -7.07 -22.26
N PRO A 94 -7.58 -7.38 -22.90
CA PRO A 94 -8.48 -8.42 -22.39
C PRO A 94 -7.84 -9.80 -22.52
N VAL A 95 -8.03 -10.63 -21.51
CA VAL A 95 -7.52 -12.01 -21.46
C VAL A 95 -8.67 -12.99 -21.34
N GLU A 96 -8.73 -13.95 -22.26
CA GLU A 96 -9.83 -14.92 -22.35
C GLU A 96 -9.62 -16.15 -21.44
N GLN A 97 -8.38 -16.44 -21.03
CA GLN A 97 -8.01 -17.69 -20.37
C GLN A 97 -6.91 -17.48 -19.33
N GLN A 98 -7.03 -18.16 -18.20
CA GLN A 98 -5.95 -18.27 -17.21
C GLN A 98 -4.81 -19.17 -17.74
N GLY A 99 -3.60 -18.96 -17.23
CA GLY A 99 -2.42 -19.74 -17.59
C GLY A 99 -1.16 -18.90 -17.74
N GLU A 100 -0.12 -19.51 -18.32
CA GLU A 100 1.13 -18.84 -18.63
C GLU A 100 0.93 -17.86 -19.80
N HIS A 101 1.39 -16.63 -19.58
CA HIS A 101 1.41 -15.54 -20.54
C HIS A 101 2.86 -15.09 -20.75
N GLU A 102 3.16 -14.56 -21.92
CA GLU A 102 4.46 -13.99 -22.25
C GLU A 102 4.26 -12.58 -22.79
N ILE A 103 5.05 -11.62 -22.31
CA ILE A 103 5.20 -10.33 -22.95
C ILE A 103 6.57 -10.27 -23.58
N ILE A 104 6.57 -9.92 -24.86
CA ILE A 104 7.75 -9.73 -25.67
C ILE A 104 7.84 -8.25 -26.00
N VAL A 105 8.96 -7.62 -25.68
CA VAL A 105 9.22 -6.22 -25.99
C VAL A 105 10.38 -6.15 -26.96
N THR A 106 10.14 -5.56 -28.13
CA THR A 106 11.19 -5.23 -29.10
C THR A 106 11.45 -3.73 -29.03
N HIS A 107 12.63 -3.35 -28.58
CA HIS A 107 13.11 -1.98 -28.56
C HIS A 107 13.57 -1.58 -29.95
N ILE A 108 13.03 -0.49 -30.47
CA ILE A 108 13.37 0.06 -31.78
C ILE A 108 14.18 1.33 -31.55
N SER A 109 15.37 1.38 -32.14
CA SER A 109 16.21 2.58 -32.15
C SER A 109 16.64 2.94 -33.57
N ASN A 110 17.08 4.18 -33.74
CA ASN A 110 17.63 4.69 -34.99
C ASN A 110 19.09 5.09 -34.78
N ASP A 111 20.01 4.29 -35.30
CA ASP A 111 21.44 4.59 -35.33
C ASP A 111 21.83 5.04 -36.74
N ASN A 112 22.10 6.34 -36.91
CA ASN A 112 22.57 6.90 -38.20
C ASN A 112 21.68 6.58 -39.42
N GLY A 113 20.38 6.35 -39.22
CA GLY A 113 19.42 6.00 -40.28
C GLY A 113 19.18 4.49 -40.43
N GLU A 114 19.91 3.65 -39.70
CA GLU A 114 19.68 2.21 -39.63
C GLU A 114 18.84 1.85 -38.40
N VAL A 115 17.87 0.97 -38.59
CA VAL A 115 17.00 0.49 -37.50
C VAL A 115 17.73 -0.60 -36.74
N VAL A 116 17.90 -0.40 -35.43
CA VAL A 116 18.47 -1.39 -34.51
C VAL A 116 17.34 -1.93 -33.64
N GLU A 117 17.20 -3.25 -33.59
CA GLU A 117 16.20 -3.95 -32.79
C GLU A 117 16.86 -4.77 -31.67
N ALA A 118 16.35 -4.64 -30.45
CA ALA A 118 16.70 -5.50 -29.32
C ALA A 118 15.44 -6.12 -28.73
N LYS A 119 15.44 -7.44 -28.51
CA LYS A 119 14.27 -8.20 -28.08
C LYS A 119 14.44 -8.73 -26.66
N GLU A 120 13.44 -8.54 -25.83
CA GLU A 120 13.34 -9.05 -24.47
C GLU A 120 12.00 -9.76 -24.27
N SER A 121 11.93 -10.74 -23.37
CA SER A 121 10.65 -11.33 -22.97
C SER A 121 10.59 -11.68 -21.49
N ALA A 122 9.37 -11.67 -20.95
CA ALA A 122 9.06 -12.08 -19.60
C ALA A 122 7.81 -12.97 -19.59
N THR A 123 7.91 -14.11 -18.91
CA THR A 123 6.78 -15.02 -18.71
C THR A 123 6.21 -14.86 -17.31
N PHE A 124 4.89 -14.92 -17.20
CA PHE A 124 4.19 -14.87 -15.91
C PHE A 124 2.93 -15.73 -15.97
N TYR A 125 2.48 -16.19 -14.80
CA TYR A 125 1.31 -17.04 -14.71
C TYR A 125 0.13 -16.23 -14.16
N MET A 126 -0.96 -16.18 -14.93
CA MET A 126 -2.21 -15.55 -14.49
C MET A 126 -3.12 -16.58 -13.83
N GLN A 127 -3.36 -16.42 -12.53
CA GLN A 127 -4.49 -17.02 -11.78
C GLN A 127 -5.58 -15.97 -11.60
N ALA A 128 -6.79 -16.38 -11.20
CA ALA A 128 -7.97 -15.52 -11.00
C ALA A 128 -7.62 -14.18 -10.30
N MET A 129 -7.35 -13.15 -11.10
CA MET A 129 -6.97 -11.80 -10.70
C MET A 129 -7.50 -10.88 -11.78
N VAL A 130 -8.14 -9.78 -11.39
CA VAL A 130 -8.87 -8.92 -12.34
C VAL A 130 -7.92 -8.08 -13.20
N ILE A 131 -6.75 -7.71 -12.67
CA ILE A 131 -5.75 -6.88 -13.34
C ILE A 131 -4.35 -7.45 -13.10
N THR A 132 -3.43 -7.33 -14.07
CA THR A 132 -1.98 -7.47 -13.86
C THR A 132 -1.33 -6.22 -14.43
N VAL A 133 -0.52 -5.48 -13.65
CA VAL A 133 0.10 -4.23 -14.09
C VAL A 133 1.53 -4.46 -14.53
N ILE A 134 1.89 -3.96 -15.71
CA ILE A 134 3.23 -4.13 -16.27
C ILE A 134 3.70 -2.76 -16.72
N ASP A 135 4.74 -2.25 -16.05
CA ASP A 135 5.31 -0.94 -16.31
C ASP A 135 6.53 -1.10 -17.21
N ILE A 136 6.44 -0.74 -18.49
CA ILE A 136 7.55 -0.77 -19.45
C ILE A 136 8.17 0.62 -19.51
N THR A 137 9.45 0.70 -19.14
CA THR A 137 10.28 1.89 -19.37
C THR A 137 11.21 1.60 -20.55
N PRO A 138 11.22 2.41 -21.62
CA PRO A 138 12.15 2.24 -22.73
C PRO A 138 13.61 2.15 -22.24
N GLY A 139 14.30 1.06 -22.58
CA GLY A 139 15.70 0.84 -22.22
C GLY A 139 15.93 0.32 -20.79
N LEU A 140 14.89 -0.20 -20.11
CA LEU A 140 14.94 -0.94 -18.85
C LEU A 140 13.91 -2.09 -18.90
N ILE A 141 14.21 -3.24 -18.30
CA ILE A 141 13.21 -4.29 -18.09
C ILE A 141 12.10 -3.71 -17.22
N GLY A 142 10.87 -3.87 -17.71
CA GLY A 142 9.69 -3.40 -17.02
C GLY A 142 9.48 -4.06 -15.65
N LEU A 143 9.09 -3.27 -14.66
CA LEU A 143 8.67 -3.80 -13.37
C LEU A 143 7.29 -4.44 -13.58
N ILE A 144 7.20 -5.76 -13.37
CA ILE A 144 5.92 -6.46 -13.37
C ILE A 144 5.32 -6.30 -11.97
N ASN A 145 4.34 -5.41 -11.84
CA ASN A 145 3.57 -5.20 -10.63
C ASN A 145 2.25 -5.98 -10.72
N ILE A 146 2.18 -7.12 -10.05
CA ILE A 146 0.91 -7.86 -9.97
C ILE A 146 0.02 -7.15 -8.95
N GLU A 147 -0.77 -6.18 -9.40
CA GLU A 147 -1.89 -5.67 -8.63
C GLU A 147 -2.96 -6.75 -8.63
N ALA A 148 -3.21 -7.42 -7.50
CA ALA A 148 -4.42 -8.21 -7.36
C ALA A 148 -5.58 -7.24 -7.56
N GLY A 149 -6.15 -7.22 -8.77
CA GLY A 149 -7.31 -6.38 -9.06
C GLY A 149 -8.34 -6.61 -7.97
N ALA A 150 -8.99 -5.54 -7.50
CA ALA A 150 -9.77 -5.44 -6.27
C ALA A 150 -10.97 -6.41 -6.16
N GLY A 151 -10.75 -7.70 -6.41
CA GLY A 151 -11.51 -8.77 -5.81
C GLY A 151 -11.47 -8.52 -4.32
N GLU A 152 -12.67 -8.54 -3.75
CA GLU A 152 -12.96 -8.27 -2.35
C GLU A 152 -11.78 -8.71 -1.48
N LEU A 153 -10.95 -7.74 -1.04
CA LEU A 153 -9.85 -8.03 -0.14
C LEU A 153 -10.45 -8.86 0.97
N ASP A 154 -9.93 -10.07 1.20
CA ASP A 154 -10.49 -10.94 2.21
C ASP A 154 -10.34 -10.22 3.55
N SER A 155 -11.42 -9.55 3.96
CA SER A 155 -11.46 -8.71 5.15
C SER A 155 -11.19 -9.53 6.42
N ASN A 156 -11.15 -10.86 6.28
CA ASN A 156 -10.79 -11.78 7.32
C ASN A 156 -9.27 -11.98 7.47
N ARG A 157 -8.41 -11.32 6.68
CA ARG A 157 -6.95 -11.39 6.85
C ARG A 157 -6.43 -10.27 7.74
N ILE A 158 -5.65 -10.65 8.75
CA ILE A 158 -4.95 -9.74 9.65
C ILE A 158 -3.46 -10.04 9.60
N LEU A 159 -2.66 -9.00 9.42
CA LEU A 159 -1.21 -9.08 9.55
C LEU A 159 -0.80 -8.70 10.98
N VAL A 160 0.02 -9.51 11.62
CA VAL A 160 0.76 -9.12 12.82
C VAL A 160 2.19 -8.80 12.39
N ASP A 161 2.50 -7.51 12.28
CA ASP A 161 3.85 -7.05 11.98
C ASP A 161 4.66 -6.94 13.27
N ALA A 162 5.68 -7.77 13.37
CA ALA A 162 6.70 -7.68 14.40
C ALA A 162 8.12 -7.81 13.82
N SER A 163 8.27 -7.30 12.60
CA SER A 163 9.54 -7.14 11.90
C SER A 163 10.55 -6.32 12.69
N ARG A 164 10.08 -5.34 13.47
CA ARG A 164 10.89 -4.49 14.36
C ARG A 164 10.94 -5.06 15.78
N ASP A 165 11.62 -6.20 15.89
CA ASP A 165 11.89 -6.98 17.11
C ASP A 165 10.69 -7.76 17.67
N GLY A 166 9.48 -7.21 17.58
CA GLY A 166 8.27 -7.80 18.13
C GLY A 166 8.13 -7.67 19.64
N GLY A 167 9.20 -7.29 20.34
CA GLY A 167 9.18 -7.13 21.79
C GLY A 167 8.74 -8.39 22.52
N VAL A 168 7.96 -8.21 23.60
CA VAL A 168 7.46 -9.36 24.36
C VAL A 168 6.47 -10.20 23.57
N TRP A 169 5.80 -9.63 22.56
CA TRP A 169 4.83 -10.36 21.73
C TRP A 169 5.44 -11.62 21.09
N TRP A 170 6.68 -11.52 20.60
CA TRP A 170 7.37 -12.65 19.96
C TRP A 170 8.19 -13.52 20.88
N PHE A 171 8.53 -13.06 22.08
CA PHE A 171 9.36 -13.86 22.98
C PHE A 171 8.70 -15.23 23.30
N PRO A 172 9.43 -16.36 23.25
CA PRO A 172 10.89 -16.49 23.03
C PRO A 172 11.32 -16.73 21.58
N GLN A 173 10.44 -16.61 20.59
CA GLN A 173 10.79 -16.76 19.18
C GLN A 173 11.64 -15.57 18.68
N GLY A 174 12.32 -15.76 17.56
CA GLY A 174 13.30 -14.81 17.04
C GLY A 174 13.19 -14.63 15.53
N VAL A 175 14.30 -14.81 14.81
CA VAL A 175 14.35 -14.68 13.34
C VAL A 175 13.51 -15.75 12.64
N TYR A 176 13.46 -16.95 13.22
CA TYR A 176 12.55 -17.99 12.75
C TYR A 176 11.26 -17.92 13.56
N PHE A 177 10.14 -17.86 12.86
CA PHE A 177 8.81 -17.85 13.44
C PHE A 177 8.04 -19.12 13.07
N SER A 178 7.31 -19.66 14.04
CA SER A 178 6.34 -20.73 13.86
C SER A 178 5.09 -20.43 14.67
N GLU A 179 3.95 -20.37 13.98
CA GLU A 179 2.63 -20.16 14.57
C GLU A 179 2.28 -21.22 15.64
N SER A 180 2.78 -22.45 15.49
CA SER A 180 2.52 -23.54 16.43
C SER A 180 3.38 -23.48 17.68
N GLU A 181 4.50 -22.77 17.65
CA GLU A 181 5.43 -22.69 18.78
C GLU A 181 4.98 -21.63 19.80
N PRO A 182 5.36 -21.75 21.08
CA PRO A 182 5.00 -20.76 22.09
C PRO A 182 5.58 -19.37 21.82
N HIS A 183 4.77 -18.32 21.99
CA HIS A 183 5.18 -16.91 22.09
C HIS A 183 4.10 -16.14 22.90
N GLN A 184 4.40 -14.95 23.44
CA GLN A 184 3.44 -14.27 24.33
C GLN A 184 2.18 -13.75 23.61
N GLY A 185 2.33 -13.37 22.33
CA GLY A 185 1.21 -12.97 21.48
C GLY A 185 0.24 -14.10 21.11
N LYS A 186 0.61 -15.36 21.36
CA LYS A 186 -0.09 -16.54 20.83
C LYS A 186 -1.55 -16.58 21.25
N ALA A 187 -1.85 -16.29 22.52
CA ALA A 187 -3.21 -16.34 23.01
C ALA A 187 -4.14 -15.34 22.29
N LEU A 188 -3.63 -14.16 21.93
CA LEU A 188 -4.38 -13.17 21.17
C LEU A 188 -4.51 -13.58 19.70
N ALA A 189 -3.42 -14.05 19.08
CA ALA A 189 -3.45 -14.54 17.70
C ALA A 189 -4.43 -15.73 17.54
N ASP A 190 -4.36 -16.73 18.42
CA ASP A 190 -5.27 -17.87 18.45
C ASP A 190 -6.72 -17.44 18.71
N PHE A 191 -6.95 -16.44 19.57
CA PHE A 191 -8.28 -15.88 19.77
C PHE A 191 -8.82 -15.23 18.49
N ILE A 192 -8.03 -14.42 17.80
CA ILE A 192 -8.40 -13.80 16.51
C ILE A 192 -8.72 -14.90 15.48
N ARG A 193 -7.88 -15.93 15.37
CA ARG A 193 -8.15 -17.10 14.51
C ARG A 193 -9.45 -17.80 14.87
N SER A 194 -9.73 -17.97 16.16
CA SER A 194 -10.99 -18.58 16.62
C SER A 194 -12.24 -17.77 16.26
N ARG A 195 -12.08 -16.49 15.89
CA ARG A 195 -13.14 -15.63 15.36
C ARG A 195 -13.34 -15.75 13.84
N GLY A 196 -12.57 -16.60 13.16
CA GLY A 196 -12.68 -16.85 11.72
C GLY A 196 -11.72 -16.01 10.87
N PHE A 197 -10.85 -15.22 11.49
CA PHE A 197 -9.83 -14.48 10.75
C PHE A 197 -8.65 -15.39 10.42
N GLN A 198 -8.05 -15.20 9.25
CA GLN A 198 -6.70 -15.66 8.97
C GLN A 198 -5.71 -14.65 9.55
N VAL A 199 -4.74 -15.13 10.31
CA VAL A 199 -3.71 -14.30 10.94
C VAL A 199 -2.35 -14.71 10.41
N ASP A 200 -1.70 -13.80 9.70
CA ASP A 200 -0.36 -13.95 9.19
C ASP A 200 0.59 -13.17 10.11
N GLU A 201 1.67 -13.81 10.58
CA GLU A 201 2.55 -13.27 11.61
C GLU A 201 3.97 -13.12 11.04
N LEU A 202 4.48 -11.87 10.95
CA LEU A 202 5.79 -11.60 10.36
C LEU A 202 6.94 -11.81 11.36
N PRO A 203 8.01 -12.51 10.97
CA PRO A 203 9.18 -12.68 11.80
C PRO A 203 9.99 -11.38 11.93
N ARG A 204 10.89 -11.37 12.92
CA ARG A 204 11.85 -10.29 13.11
C ARG A 204 12.76 -10.12 11.89
N GLY A 205 12.96 -8.88 11.47
CA GLY A 205 13.85 -8.50 10.38
C GLY A 205 13.21 -8.54 8.99
N GLU A 206 11.93 -8.90 8.89
CA GLU A 206 11.21 -8.85 7.62
C GLU A 206 11.14 -7.40 7.09
N THR A 207 11.26 -7.25 5.77
CA THR A 207 11.14 -5.93 5.12
C THR A 207 9.68 -5.65 4.81
N ILE A 208 9.19 -4.50 5.25
CA ILE A 208 7.81 -4.08 4.95
C ILE A 208 7.76 -3.47 3.54
N THR A 209 6.77 -3.88 2.75
CA THR A 209 6.58 -3.38 1.38
C THR A 209 5.10 -3.07 1.14
N SER A 210 4.81 -2.16 0.20
CA SER A 210 3.41 -1.87 -0.17
C SER A 210 2.70 -3.14 -0.63
N ALA A 211 3.32 -3.94 -1.50
CA ALA A 211 2.76 -5.19 -2.00
C ALA A 211 2.39 -6.18 -0.87
N LEU A 212 3.20 -6.24 0.19
CA LEU A 212 2.87 -7.02 1.38
C LEU A 212 1.63 -6.45 2.09
N LEU A 213 1.63 -5.15 2.40
CA LEU A 213 0.54 -4.52 3.15
C LEU A 213 -0.78 -4.44 2.36
N ASP A 214 -0.70 -4.41 1.02
CA ASP A 214 -1.85 -4.33 0.13
C ASP A 214 -2.77 -5.55 0.25
N SER A 215 -2.21 -6.69 0.69
CA SER A 215 -2.94 -7.95 0.92
C SER A 215 -3.79 -7.96 2.20
N TYR A 216 -3.77 -6.90 3.00
CA TYR A 216 -4.45 -6.83 4.30
C TYR A 216 -5.30 -5.58 4.43
N ASN A 217 -6.36 -5.67 5.24
CA ASN A 217 -7.14 -4.52 5.68
C ASN A 217 -6.85 -4.14 7.13
N ASN A 218 -6.37 -5.09 7.93
CA ASN A 218 -6.12 -4.87 9.35
C ASN A 218 -4.69 -5.29 9.66
N ILE A 219 -3.92 -4.39 10.25
CA ILE A 219 -2.56 -4.66 10.69
C ILE A 219 -2.48 -4.41 12.20
N ILE A 220 -1.90 -5.37 12.92
CA ILE A 220 -1.45 -5.19 14.31
C ILE A 220 0.06 -5.07 14.24
N ARG A 221 0.60 -3.89 14.52
CA ARG A 221 2.05 -3.70 14.60
C ARG A 221 2.48 -3.79 16.05
N ALA A 222 3.20 -4.86 16.38
CA ALA A 222 3.89 -5.05 17.65
C ALA A 222 5.39 -4.76 17.42
N GLY A 223 5.84 -3.56 17.78
CA GLY A 223 7.21 -3.13 17.50
C GLY A 223 7.91 -2.59 18.73
N ASP A 224 9.16 -3.00 18.92
CA ASP A 224 9.98 -2.59 20.05
C ASP A 224 11.24 -1.84 19.58
N HIS A 225 12.09 -2.54 18.82
CA HIS A 225 13.41 -2.03 18.43
C HIS A 225 13.63 -2.10 16.91
N GLY A 226 14.44 -1.16 16.42
CA GLY A 226 14.84 -1.05 15.02
C GLY A 226 14.21 0.15 14.34
N ASN A 227 14.92 0.65 13.33
CA ASN A 227 14.47 1.77 12.52
C ASN A 227 13.69 1.25 11.30
N TYR A 228 12.74 2.04 10.84
CA TYR A 228 12.10 1.86 9.55
C TYR A 228 12.92 2.57 8.48
N LEU A 229 12.98 1.96 7.30
CA LEU A 229 13.39 2.66 6.09
C LEU A 229 12.26 3.60 5.65
N GLU A 230 12.62 4.68 4.95
CA GLU A 230 11.65 5.62 4.38
C GLU A 230 10.61 4.90 3.50
N THR A 231 11.04 3.88 2.74
CA THR A 231 10.16 3.07 1.90
C THR A 231 9.15 2.25 2.69
N GLU A 232 9.48 1.85 3.91
CA GLU A 232 8.57 1.09 4.79
C GLU A 232 7.55 2.01 5.45
N LEU A 233 7.96 3.21 5.87
CA LEU A 233 7.04 4.25 6.34
C LEU A 233 6.07 4.69 5.23
N GLN A 234 6.57 4.82 3.99
CA GLN A 234 5.72 5.09 2.84
C GLN A 234 4.73 3.94 2.56
N ALA A 235 5.14 2.67 2.73
CA ALA A 235 4.22 1.53 2.61
C ALA A 235 3.07 1.62 3.63
N TYR A 236 3.38 1.96 4.89
CA TYR A 236 2.37 2.20 5.91
C TYR A 236 1.47 3.40 5.60
N THR A 237 2.02 4.48 5.06
CA THR A 237 1.25 5.65 4.62
C THR A 237 0.26 5.24 3.53
N ASN A 238 0.73 4.55 2.50
CA ASN A 238 -0.11 4.03 1.41
C ASN A 238 -1.20 3.11 1.96
N PHE A 239 -0.87 2.22 2.91
CA PHE A 239 -1.84 1.35 3.56
C PHE A 239 -2.96 2.12 4.25
N LEU A 240 -2.63 3.19 4.99
CA LEU A 240 -3.60 4.01 5.74
C LEU A 240 -4.42 4.97 4.87
N ASP A 241 -3.91 5.35 3.70
CA ASP A 241 -4.63 6.17 2.73
C ASP A 241 -5.78 5.40 2.04
N ARG A 242 -5.76 4.06 2.11
CA ARG A 242 -6.83 3.21 1.57
C ARG A 242 -8.06 3.24 2.50
N GLN A 243 -9.25 3.26 1.90
CA GLN A 243 -10.49 3.18 2.66
C GLN A 243 -10.67 1.79 3.27
N GLY A 244 -11.20 1.74 4.50
CA GLY A 244 -11.54 0.49 5.17
C GLY A 244 -10.35 -0.24 5.80
N THR A 245 -9.16 0.38 5.84
CA THR A 245 -8.01 -0.17 6.53
C THR A 245 -7.93 0.28 8.00
N SER A 246 -7.27 -0.52 8.83
CA SER A 246 -7.01 -0.19 10.22
C SER A 246 -5.62 -0.66 10.68
N LEU A 247 -5.01 0.14 11.55
CA LEU A 247 -3.72 -0.15 12.17
C LEU A 247 -3.85 -0.07 13.68
N ILE A 248 -3.46 -1.15 14.36
CA ILE A 248 -3.34 -1.22 15.82
C ILE A 248 -1.86 -1.19 16.17
N LEU A 249 -1.45 -0.20 16.96
CA LEU A 249 -0.07 -0.11 17.46
C LEU A 249 0.00 -0.69 18.87
N ILE A 250 0.89 -1.67 19.05
CA ILE A 250 1.28 -2.20 20.36
C ILE A 250 2.73 -1.77 20.59
N SER A 251 2.93 -0.89 21.56
CA SER A 251 4.25 -0.33 21.88
C SER A 251 4.79 -0.97 23.15
N GLU A 252 6.05 -1.39 23.09
CA GLU A 252 6.84 -1.77 24.26
C GLU A 252 7.26 -0.56 25.10
N PHE A 253 8.02 -0.81 26.16
CA PHE A 253 8.67 0.27 26.88
C PHE A 253 9.58 1.07 25.94
N LYS A 254 9.67 2.38 26.14
CA LYS A 254 10.53 3.26 25.34
C LYS A 254 11.45 4.03 26.27
N ARG A 255 12.76 3.87 26.08
CA ARG A 255 13.76 4.70 26.76
C ARG A 255 13.65 6.16 26.29
N THR A 256 14.23 7.08 27.05
CA THR A 256 14.13 8.52 26.80
C THR A 256 14.64 8.94 25.41
N ASP A 257 15.58 8.20 24.85
CA ASP A 257 16.20 8.43 23.54
C ASP A 257 15.65 7.52 22.42
N GLU A 258 14.74 6.60 22.75
CA GLU A 258 14.10 5.73 21.77
C GLU A 258 12.84 6.36 21.23
N LYS A 259 12.62 6.16 19.94
CA LYS A 259 11.47 6.67 19.20
C LYS A 259 10.79 5.51 18.51
N ASP A 260 9.49 5.68 18.32
CA ASP A 260 8.71 4.81 17.47
C ASP A 260 8.37 5.58 16.20
N GLU A 261 9.19 5.41 15.15
CA GLU A 261 9.12 6.21 13.93
C GLU A 261 7.75 6.10 13.24
N LEU A 262 7.16 4.89 13.22
CA LEU A 262 5.83 4.69 12.65
C LEU A 262 4.75 5.38 13.50
N ALA A 263 4.84 5.34 14.83
CA ALA A 263 3.90 6.07 15.68
C ALA A 263 4.08 7.60 15.54
N GLU A 264 5.33 8.08 15.47
CA GLU A 264 5.65 9.51 15.31
C GLU A 264 5.13 10.06 13.97
N MET A 265 5.23 9.28 12.89
CA MET A 265 4.63 9.60 11.59
C MET A 265 3.12 9.86 11.68
N LEU A 266 2.43 9.17 12.60
CA LEU A 266 1.00 9.33 12.89
C LEU A 266 0.70 10.39 13.96
N GLY A 267 1.71 11.12 14.41
CA GLY A 267 1.58 12.13 15.46
C GLY A 267 1.33 11.54 16.85
N ILE A 268 1.77 10.30 17.11
CA ILE A 268 1.68 9.63 18.41
C ILE A 268 3.09 9.51 18.99
N SER A 269 3.27 9.92 20.25
CA SER A 269 4.55 9.82 20.94
C SER A 269 4.45 8.89 22.14
N PHE A 270 5.14 7.75 22.07
CA PHE A 270 5.28 6.80 23.18
C PHE A 270 6.52 7.11 24.02
N SER A 271 6.41 6.98 25.35
CA SER A 271 7.57 7.11 26.24
C SER A 271 7.41 6.32 27.54
N GLY A 272 8.53 5.93 28.13
CA GLY A 272 8.63 5.42 29.49
C GLY A 272 8.64 3.90 29.59
N ILE A 273 8.99 3.44 30.80
CA ILE A 273 8.89 2.06 31.25
C ILE A 273 7.81 2.03 32.34
N ILE A 274 6.57 1.85 31.92
CA ILE A 274 5.40 2.00 32.77
C ILE A 274 4.83 0.62 33.13
N TYR A 275 4.50 0.46 34.40
CA TYR A 275 3.80 -0.69 34.96
C TYR A 275 2.88 -0.20 36.07
N GLY A 276 1.79 -0.92 36.34
CA GLY A 276 0.82 -0.52 37.35
C GLY A 276 -0.57 -1.09 37.10
N ASN A 277 -1.51 -0.77 38.00
CA ASN A 277 -2.90 -1.15 37.76
C ASN A 277 -3.59 -0.08 36.91
N ILE A 278 -4.25 -0.51 35.84
CA ILE A 278 -5.22 0.31 35.11
C ILE A 278 -6.56 0.08 35.78
N THR A 279 -7.08 1.12 36.46
CA THR A 279 -8.31 1.04 37.27
C THR A 279 -9.46 1.87 36.71
N ASP A 280 -9.15 2.84 35.86
CA ASP A 280 -10.09 3.83 35.37
C ASP A 280 -10.19 3.72 33.85
N PHE A 281 -11.42 3.68 33.33
CA PHE A 281 -11.66 3.54 31.90
C PHE A 281 -12.63 4.61 31.42
N ALA A 282 -12.31 5.27 30.31
CA ALA A 282 -13.23 6.18 29.66
C ALA A 282 -14.40 5.38 29.06
N GLU A 283 -15.59 6.00 29.00
CA GLU A 283 -16.75 5.37 28.35
C GLU A 283 -16.48 5.19 26.84
N HIS A 284 -16.37 3.93 26.42
CA HIS A 284 -16.14 3.53 25.05
C HIS A 284 -16.60 2.09 24.81
N PHE A 285 -16.90 1.74 23.55
CA PHE A 285 -17.31 0.36 23.24
C PHE A 285 -16.19 -0.65 23.48
N ILE A 286 -14.91 -0.25 23.30
CA ILE A 286 -13.72 -1.09 23.56
C ILE A 286 -13.55 -1.39 25.04
N THR A 287 -13.82 -0.41 25.91
CA THR A 287 -13.66 -0.53 27.37
C THR A 287 -14.93 -0.98 28.09
N ARG A 288 -16.00 -1.26 27.35
CA ARG A 288 -17.27 -1.71 27.93
C ARG A 288 -17.08 -3.05 28.62
N GLY A 289 -17.27 -3.06 29.94
CA GLY A 289 -17.08 -4.27 30.76
C GLY A 289 -15.62 -4.55 31.14
N ALA A 290 -14.70 -3.63 30.84
CA ALA A 290 -13.34 -3.72 31.34
C ALA A 290 -13.33 -3.70 32.88
N THR A 291 -12.56 -4.61 33.46
CA THR A 291 -12.28 -4.63 34.90
C THR A 291 -10.83 -4.22 35.12
N PRO A 292 -10.48 -3.69 36.30
CA PRO A 292 -9.10 -3.34 36.60
C PRO A 292 -8.13 -4.50 36.35
N PHE A 293 -6.98 -4.19 35.76
CA PHE A 293 -5.93 -5.18 35.49
C PHE A 293 -4.54 -4.58 35.69
N TYR A 294 -3.56 -5.47 35.88
CA TYR A 294 -2.16 -5.06 36.02
C TYR A 294 -1.51 -4.95 34.63
N TYR A 295 -1.14 -3.73 34.26
CA TYR A 295 -0.28 -3.41 33.13
C TYR A 295 1.16 -3.70 33.51
N ASN A 296 1.71 -4.79 32.95
CA ASN A 296 2.96 -5.37 33.42
C ASN A 296 4.21 -4.61 32.93
N ALA A 297 4.21 -4.17 31.68
CA ALA A 297 5.29 -3.38 31.09
C ALA A 297 4.82 -2.76 29.77
N GLY A 298 5.31 -1.55 29.50
CA GLY A 298 5.19 -0.90 28.19
C GLY A 298 5.44 0.60 28.29
N SER A 299 5.04 1.35 27.27
CA SER A 299 5.10 2.82 27.26
C SER A 299 3.72 3.44 27.39
N ILE A 300 3.65 4.76 27.59
CA ILE A 300 2.42 5.56 27.55
C ILE A 300 2.50 6.61 26.44
N ILE A 301 1.34 7.09 26.00
CA ILE A 301 1.24 8.22 25.10
C ILE A 301 1.48 9.51 25.88
N VAL A 302 2.50 10.29 25.51
CA VAL A 302 2.89 11.52 26.24
C VAL A 302 2.39 12.80 25.62
N ASN A 303 1.93 12.77 24.36
CA ASN A 303 1.47 13.95 23.63
C ASN A 303 -0.06 14.02 23.48
N ALA A 304 -0.80 13.24 24.26
CA ALA A 304 -2.26 13.18 24.17
C ALA A 304 -2.95 14.51 24.53
N SER A 305 -2.35 15.33 25.41
CA SER A 305 -2.89 16.66 25.74
C SER A 305 -2.83 17.64 24.58
N ASP A 306 -1.88 17.43 23.66
CA ASP A 306 -1.54 18.37 22.59
C ASP A 306 -2.05 17.88 21.22
N ASN A 307 -2.54 16.64 21.15
CA ASN A 307 -3.11 16.03 19.96
C ASN A 307 -4.60 15.68 20.19
N PRO A 308 -5.56 16.51 19.72
CA PRO A 308 -6.99 16.29 19.95
C PRO A 308 -7.56 15.07 19.23
N SER A 309 -6.81 14.48 18.29
CA SER A 309 -7.19 13.22 17.64
C SER A 309 -6.95 12.00 18.53
N ILE A 310 -6.21 12.16 19.63
CA ILE A 310 -5.94 11.07 20.59
C ILE A 310 -7.00 11.09 21.69
N LYS A 311 -7.66 9.96 21.88
CA LYS A 311 -8.57 9.73 23.00
C LYS A 311 -8.00 8.64 23.91
N ILE A 312 -7.65 9.00 25.14
CA ILE A 312 -7.21 8.05 26.17
C ILE A 312 -8.43 7.27 26.69
N LEU A 313 -8.30 5.95 26.74
CA LEU A 313 -9.38 5.04 27.14
C LEU A 313 -9.17 4.37 28.51
N GLY A 314 -7.95 4.38 29.03
CA GLY A 314 -7.55 3.85 30.33
C GLY A 314 -6.06 4.07 30.56
#